data_AF-A0A4Y2I108-F1
#
_entry.id   AF-A0A4Y2I108-F1
#
_cell.length_a   1.000
_cell.length_b   1.000
_cell.length_c   1.000
_cell.angle_alpha   90.00
_cell.angle_beta   90.00
_cell.angle_gamma   90.00
#
_symmetry.space_group_name_H-M   'P 1'
#
loop_
_entity.id
_entity.type
_entity.pdbx_description
1 polymer ?
#
loop_
_entity_poly.entity_id
_entity_poly.type
_entity_poly.pdbx_seq_one_letter_code
_entity_poly.pdbx_strand_id
1 'polypeptide(L)'
;MALSCIASRSGVSVDETTLRDMLQELKRRQFRNGTVDNFRTTALVAQALFIHDSCKKDFDLESAMKVLTDGLNGRKSLLEAYCALPVLNRKSLLNVTSGHCSKQPVAEEEALQKALDVTRKTMAVQYSVWMGDKINVGRTWLLRMRVNSTIYEVTENVAKIDKR
;
A
#
# COMPACT_ATOMS: atom_id res chain seq x y z
N MET A 1 -7.74 -15.63 2.24
CA MET A 1 -6.57 -15.55 3.15
C MET A 1 -6.89 -16.06 4.54
N ALA A 2 -7.65 -15.33 5.39
CA ALA A 2 -7.95 -15.79 6.75
C ALA A 2 -8.71 -17.14 6.77
N LEU A 3 -9.76 -17.26 5.96
CA LEU A 3 -10.49 -18.51 5.76
C LEU A 3 -9.57 -19.65 5.30
N SER A 4 -8.67 -19.40 4.35
CA SER A 4 -7.68 -20.37 3.86
C SER A 4 -6.67 -20.79 4.95
N CYS A 5 -6.34 -19.91 5.90
CA CYS A 5 -5.49 -20.20 7.05
C CYS A 5 -6.21 -21.11 8.07
N ILE A 6 -7.49 -20.81 8.35
CA ILE A 6 -8.34 -21.62 9.24
C ILE A 6 -8.49 -23.03 8.67
N ALA A 7 -8.84 -23.15 7.38
CA ALA A 7 -8.97 -24.43 6.69
C ALA A 7 -7.69 -25.29 6.78
N SER A 8 -6.51 -24.67 6.65
CA SER A 8 -5.23 -25.39 6.68
C SER A 8 -4.73 -25.75 8.08
N ARG A 9 -5.16 -25.06 9.14
CA ARG A 9 -4.62 -25.25 10.51
C ARG A 9 -5.56 -25.88 11.52
N SER A 10 -6.87 -25.74 11.35
CA SER A 10 -7.85 -26.03 12.41
C SER A 10 -8.82 -27.16 12.10
N GLY A 11 -8.73 -27.77 10.90
CA GLY A 11 -9.66 -28.83 10.47
C GLY A 11 -11.10 -28.36 10.29
N VAL A 12 -11.38 -27.07 10.48
CA VAL A 12 -12.68 -26.45 10.21
C VAL A 12 -12.93 -26.48 8.71
N SER A 13 -14.02 -27.13 8.31
CA SER A 13 -14.46 -27.14 6.92
C SER A 13 -14.89 -25.73 6.53
N VAL A 14 -14.16 -25.13 5.60
CA VAL A 14 -14.58 -23.91 4.92
C VAL A 14 -15.22 -24.32 3.60
N ASP A 15 -16.34 -23.69 3.27
CA ASP A 15 -16.98 -23.92 1.98
C ASP A 15 -16.12 -23.37 0.83
N GLU A 16 -15.57 -24.30 0.05
CA GLU A 16 -14.73 -24.02 -1.13
C GLU A 16 -15.52 -23.32 -2.25
N THR A 17 -16.85 -23.45 -2.29
CA THR A 17 -17.67 -22.74 -3.29
C THR A 17 -17.75 -21.26 -2.97
N THR A 18 -18.07 -20.90 -1.71
CA THR A 18 -18.01 -19.52 -1.21
C THR A 18 -16.63 -18.89 -1.44
N LEU A 19 -15.53 -19.60 -1.15
CA LEU A 19 -14.18 -19.08 -1.38
C LEU A 19 -13.92 -18.77 -2.86
N ARG A 20 -14.33 -19.66 -3.76
CA ARG A 20 -14.18 -19.49 -5.21
C ARG A 20 -14.97 -18.28 -5.70
N ASP A 21 -16.19 -18.09 -5.23
CA ASP A 21 -17.05 -16.98 -5.61
C ASP A 21 -16.47 -15.64 -5.15
N MET A 22 -15.95 -15.58 -3.92
CA MET A 22 -15.25 -14.41 -3.41
C MET A 22 -14.00 -14.08 -4.25
N LEU A 23 -13.20 -15.09 -4.62
CA LEU A 23 -12.03 -14.88 -5.47
C LEU A 23 -12.43 -14.40 -6.87
N GLN A 24 -13.51 -14.93 -7.45
CA GLN A 24 -13.99 -14.48 -8.76
C GLN A 24 -14.46 -13.03 -8.73
N GLU A 25 -15.13 -12.61 -7.65
CA GLU A 25 -15.55 -11.23 -7.46
C GLU A 25 -14.34 -10.28 -7.38
N LEU A 26 -13.28 -10.68 -6.67
CA LEU A 26 -12.04 -9.91 -6.62
C LEU A 26 -11.36 -9.76 -7.98
N LYS A 27 -11.36 -10.83 -8.79
CA LYS A 27 -10.78 -10.80 -10.15
C LYS A 27 -11.52 -9.84 -11.08
N ARG A 28 -12.85 -9.83 -11.01
CA ARG A 28 -13.71 -8.96 -11.85
C ARG A 28 -13.48 -7.47 -11.63
N ARG A 29 -12.92 -7.10 -10.47
CA ARG A 29 -12.59 -5.71 -10.12
C ARG A 29 -11.26 -5.23 -10.70
N GLN A 30 -10.53 -6.08 -11.43
CA GLN A 30 -9.30 -5.66 -12.07
C GLN A 30 -9.60 -4.68 -13.22
N PHE A 31 -9.04 -3.49 -13.10
CA PHE A 31 -9.03 -2.50 -14.18
C PHE A 31 -8.10 -2.93 -15.31
N ARG A 32 -8.30 -2.36 -16.51
CA ARG A 32 -7.46 -2.62 -17.70
C ARG A 32 -5.97 -2.33 -17.50
N ASN A 33 -5.61 -1.51 -16.51
CA ASN A 33 -4.21 -1.20 -16.18
C ASN A 33 -3.59 -2.22 -15.20
N GLY A 34 -4.29 -3.28 -14.82
CA GLY A 34 -3.81 -4.31 -13.89
C GLY A 34 -4.12 -4.06 -12.41
N THR A 35 -4.62 -2.87 -12.04
CA THR A 35 -4.95 -2.53 -10.65
C THR A 35 -6.28 -3.14 -10.23
N VAL A 36 -6.40 -3.60 -8.99
CA VAL A 36 -7.68 -3.90 -8.33
C VAL A 36 -7.94 -2.82 -7.29
N ASP A 37 -8.92 -1.95 -7.51
CA ASP A 37 -9.28 -0.76 -6.71
C ASP A 37 -8.13 0.26 -6.51
N ASN A 38 -7.07 -0.13 -5.79
CA ASN A 38 -5.88 0.67 -5.53
C ASN A 38 -4.63 -0.23 -5.38
N PHE A 39 -3.46 0.39 -5.22
CA PHE A 39 -2.17 -0.32 -5.10
C PHE A 39 -2.18 -1.40 -4.00
N ARG A 40 -2.68 -1.07 -2.80
CA ARG A 40 -2.69 -1.97 -1.65
C ARG A 40 -3.65 -3.13 -1.88
N THR A 41 -4.85 -2.85 -2.37
CA THR A 41 -5.84 -3.88 -2.70
C THR A 41 -5.30 -4.82 -3.78
N THR A 42 -4.65 -4.29 -4.82
CA THR A 42 -3.98 -5.08 -5.86
C THR A 42 -3.00 -6.10 -5.26
N ALA A 43 -2.14 -5.65 -4.35
CA ALA A 43 -1.19 -6.52 -3.69
C ALA A 43 -1.88 -7.61 -2.86
N LEU A 44 -2.88 -7.25 -2.04
CA LEU A 44 -3.60 -8.20 -1.19
C LEU A 44 -4.41 -9.23 -2.01
N VAL A 45 -5.02 -8.80 -3.12
CA VAL A 45 -5.74 -9.70 -4.03
C VAL A 45 -4.78 -10.67 -4.70
N ALA A 46 -3.63 -10.20 -5.21
CA ALA A 46 -2.63 -11.09 -5.78
C ALA A 46 -2.13 -12.14 -4.76
N GLN A 47 -1.87 -11.74 -3.51
CA GLN A 47 -1.55 -12.69 -2.43
C GLN A 47 -2.66 -13.70 -2.19
N ALA A 48 -3.93 -13.27 -2.20
CA ALA A 48 -5.06 -14.16 -2.01
C ALA A 48 -5.20 -15.18 -3.15
N LEU A 49 -4.94 -14.76 -4.39
CA LEU A 49 -5.01 -15.63 -5.56
C LEU A 49 -3.88 -16.68 -5.59
N PHE A 50 -2.69 -16.36 -5.08
CA PHE A 50 -1.58 -17.32 -4.99
C PHE A 50 -1.90 -18.52 -4.09
N ILE A 51 -2.68 -18.33 -3.03
CA ILE A 51 -3.03 -19.40 -2.08
C ILE A 51 -3.81 -20.52 -2.77
N HIS A 52 -4.65 -20.17 -3.75
CA HIS A 52 -5.54 -21.10 -4.43
C HIS A 52 -5.13 -21.36 -5.89
N ASP A 53 -3.87 -21.06 -6.28
CA ASP A 53 -3.34 -21.11 -7.66
C ASP A 53 -4.32 -20.54 -8.71
N SER A 54 -5.08 -19.52 -8.31
CA SER A 54 -6.23 -19.02 -9.07
C SER A 54 -5.85 -17.89 -10.02
N CYS A 55 -4.56 -17.54 -10.13
CA CYS A 55 -4.07 -16.43 -10.94
C CYS A 55 -4.12 -16.68 -12.45
N LYS A 56 -4.29 -17.94 -12.90
CA LYS A 56 -4.13 -18.33 -14.32
C LYS A 56 -5.35 -18.02 -15.20
N LYS A 57 -6.50 -17.70 -14.60
CA LYS A 57 -7.76 -17.51 -15.31
C LYS A 57 -8.47 -16.25 -14.82
N ASP A 58 -8.90 -15.42 -15.77
CA ASP A 58 -9.68 -14.19 -15.57
C ASP A 58 -8.99 -13.13 -14.69
N PHE A 59 -7.65 -13.17 -14.61
CA PHE A 59 -6.85 -12.19 -13.89
C PHE A 59 -5.52 -11.97 -14.61
N ASP A 60 -5.23 -10.74 -15.01
CA ASP A 60 -3.97 -10.36 -15.63
C ASP A 60 -2.91 -10.12 -14.53
N LEU A 61 -2.25 -11.21 -14.13
CA LEU A 61 -1.21 -11.18 -13.12
C LEU A 61 0.00 -10.35 -13.56
N GLU A 62 0.33 -10.35 -14.86
CA GLU A 62 1.50 -9.64 -15.37
C GLU A 62 1.33 -8.13 -15.24
N SER A 63 0.17 -7.61 -15.65
CA SER A 63 -0.18 -6.20 -15.47
C SER A 63 -0.23 -5.82 -13.99
N ALA A 64 -0.76 -6.69 -13.12
CA ALA A 64 -0.77 -6.45 -11.67
C ALA A 64 0.66 -6.40 -11.09
N MET A 65 1.55 -7.33 -11.49
CA MET A 65 2.95 -7.32 -11.05
C MET A 65 3.70 -6.08 -11.53
N LYS A 66 3.42 -5.61 -12.74
CA LYS A 66 3.97 -4.37 -13.29
C LYS A 66 3.55 -3.16 -12.47
N VAL A 67 2.26 -3.01 -12.17
CA VAL A 67 1.74 -1.94 -11.29
C VAL A 67 2.45 -1.94 -9.92
N LEU A 68 2.63 -3.12 -9.33
CA LEU A 68 3.30 -3.24 -8.03
C LEU A 68 4.78 -2.87 -8.08
N THR A 69 5.48 -3.29 -9.14
CA THR A 69 6.90 -3.00 -9.34
C THR A 69 7.13 -1.51 -9.60
N ASP A 70 6.38 -0.93 -10.52
CA ASP A 70 6.48 0.49 -10.87
C ASP A 70 6.11 1.38 -9.67
N GLY A 71 5.09 0.97 -8.89
CA GLY A 71 4.68 1.71 -7.70
C GLY A 71 5.73 1.70 -6.58
N LEU A 72 6.46 0.61 -6.37
CA LEU A 72 7.55 0.57 -5.38
C LEU A 72 8.78 1.37 -5.82
N ASN A 73 9.05 1.44 -7.12
CA ASN A 73 10.13 2.28 -7.64
C ASN A 73 9.83 3.78 -7.51
N GLY A 74 8.55 4.17 -7.63
CA GLY A 74 8.11 5.56 -7.53
C GLY A 74 7.72 6.04 -6.13
N ARG A 75 7.39 5.14 -5.19
CA ARG A 75 6.84 5.49 -3.87
C ARG A 75 7.68 4.90 -2.74
N LYS A 76 7.92 5.71 -1.70
CA LYS A 76 8.61 5.30 -0.47
C LYS A 76 7.62 5.09 0.68
N SER A 77 6.71 4.13 0.54
CA SER A 77 5.76 3.78 1.62
C SER A 77 6.07 2.39 2.18
N LEU A 78 6.42 2.33 3.47
CA LEU A 78 6.68 1.07 4.17
C LEU A 78 5.48 0.13 4.10
N LEU A 79 4.26 0.67 4.25
CA LEU A 79 3.05 -0.13 4.24
C LEU A 79 2.75 -0.71 2.84
N GLU A 80 3.00 0.07 1.78
CA GLU A 80 2.87 -0.40 0.40
C GLU A 80 3.91 -1.49 0.11
N ALA A 81 5.17 -1.28 0.53
CA ALA A 81 6.24 -2.28 0.41
C ALA A 81 5.90 -3.57 1.15
N TYR A 82 5.40 -3.47 2.39
CA TYR A 82 4.98 -4.62 3.19
C TYR A 82 3.91 -5.46 2.48
N CYS A 83 2.95 -4.82 1.80
CA CYS A 83 1.93 -5.54 1.06
C CYS A 83 2.42 -6.10 -0.29
N ALA A 84 3.29 -5.38 -1.00
CA ALA A 84 3.70 -5.73 -2.36
C ALA A 84 4.89 -6.71 -2.43
N LEU A 85 5.86 -6.60 -1.52
CA LEU A 85 7.07 -7.44 -1.55
C LEU A 85 6.79 -8.96 -1.48
N PRO A 86 5.82 -9.46 -0.69
CA PRO A 86 5.43 -10.86 -0.76
C PRO A 86 4.98 -11.25 -2.17
N VAL A 87 4.21 -10.39 -2.85
CA VAL A 87 3.68 -10.68 -4.20
C VAL A 87 4.80 -10.82 -5.21
N LEU A 88 5.79 -9.92 -5.16
CA LEU A 88 6.95 -9.95 -6.06
C LEU A 88 7.79 -11.23 -5.87
N ASN A 89 7.75 -11.83 -4.68
CA ASN A 89 8.37 -13.11 -4.38
C ASN A 89 7.42 -14.31 -4.57
N ARG A 90 6.24 -14.10 -5.15
CA ARG A 90 5.17 -15.11 -5.30
C ARG A 90 4.80 -15.79 -3.97
N LYS A 91 4.77 -15.00 -2.91
CA LYS A 91 4.37 -15.39 -1.54
C LYS A 91 3.11 -14.64 -1.12
N SER A 92 2.51 -15.16 -0.06
CA SER A 92 1.38 -14.57 0.65
C SER A 92 1.66 -14.53 2.15
N LEU A 93 0.81 -13.84 2.91
CA LEU A 93 0.85 -13.88 4.37
C LEU A 93 0.71 -15.30 4.97
N LEU A 94 0.16 -16.27 4.23
CA LEU A 94 0.09 -17.67 4.69
C LEU A 94 1.46 -18.36 4.69
N ASN A 95 2.44 -17.81 3.97
CA ASN A 95 3.80 -18.32 3.97
C ASN A 95 4.62 -17.87 5.18
N VAL A 96 4.07 -17.01 6.05
CA VAL A 96 4.75 -16.59 7.28
C VAL A 96 4.75 -17.74 8.28
N THR A 97 5.94 -18.22 8.62
CA THR A 97 6.18 -19.29 9.60
C THR A 97 7.35 -18.90 10.51
N SER A 98 7.40 -19.47 11.72
CA SER A 98 8.50 -19.24 12.68
C SER A 98 9.86 -19.71 12.15
N GLY A 99 9.89 -20.59 11.14
CA GLY A 99 11.11 -21.05 10.48
C GLY A 99 11.81 -20.02 9.59
N HIS A 100 11.20 -18.85 9.36
CA HIS A 100 11.79 -17.78 8.53
C HIS A 100 12.56 -16.73 9.34
N CYS A 101 12.65 -16.86 10.66
CA CYS A 101 13.40 -15.93 11.50
C CYS A 101 14.89 -16.33 11.57
N SER A 102 15.77 -15.67 10.81
CA SER A 102 17.20 -15.66 11.08
C SER A 102 17.53 -14.54 12.07
N LYS A 103 18.31 -14.84 13.11
CA LYS A 103 18.77 -13.86 14.15
C LYS A 103 19.91 -12.95 13.66
N GLN A 104 20.03 -12.70 12.35
CA GLN A 104 21.11 -11.86 11.86
C GLN A 104 20.63 -10.40 11.77
N PRO A 105 21.34 -9.45 12.42
CA PRO A 105 21.05 -8.05 12.24
C PRO A 105 21.40 -7.66 10.80
N VAL A 106 20.45 -7.08 10.09
CA VAL A 106 20.72 -6.40 8.83
C VAL A 106 21.25 -5.02 9.19
N ALA A 107 22.46 -4.68 8.74
CA ALA A 107 23.02 -3.34 8.91
C ALA A 107 22.19 -2.35 8.08
N GLU A 108 21.38 -1.53 8.74
CA GLU A 108 20.50 -0.51 8.15
C GLU A 108 21.26 0.77 7.72
N GLU A 109 22.59 0.80 7.82
CA GLU A 109 23.36 2.04 7.67
C GLU A 109 23.46 2.61 6.23
N GLU A 110 23.25 1.83 5.16
CA GLU A 110 23.43 2.36 3.79
C GLU A 110 22.17 2.97 3.15
N ALA A 111 20.97 2.64 3.64
CA ALA A 111 19.72 3.14 3.07
C ALA A 111 19.36 4.56 3.57
N LEU A 112 19.79 4.92 4.78
CA LEU A 112 19.48 6.21 5.41
C LEU A 112 20.27 7.37 4.81
N GLN A 113 21.53 7.13 4.42
CA GLN A 113 22.42 8.18 3.94
C GLN A 113 22.02 8.74 2.56
N LYS A 114 21.38 7.92 1.70
CA LYS A 114 20.84 8.34 0.40
C LYS A 114 19.52 9.14 0.48
N ALA A 115 18.88 9.21 1.65
CA ALA A 115 17.62 9.95 1.82
C ALA A 115 17.83 11.44 2.14
N LEU A 116 19.06 11.85 2.47
CA LEU A 116 19.33 13.18 3.02
C LEU A 116 19.80 14.23 2.00
N ASP A 117 19.96 13.85 0.73
CA ASP A 117 20.40 14.81 -0.31
C ASP A 117 19.19 15.34 -1.10
N VAL A 118 18.38 16.18 -0.44
CA VAL A 118 17.26 16.87 -1.08
C VAL A 118 17.66 18.31 -1.38
N THR A 119 17.73 18.62 -2.68
CA THR A 119 18.04 19.94 -3.21
C THR A 119 17.13 21.02 -2.63
N ARG A 120 17.68 22.21 -2.33
CA ARG A 120 17.01 23.39 -1.72
C ARG A 120 15.88 24.04 -2.55
N LYS A 121 15.24 23.31 -3.47
CA LYS A 121 14.13 23.84 -4.27
C LYS A 121 12.90 24.01 -3.38
N THR A 122 12.18 25.11 -3.57
CA THR A 122 10.94 25.41 -2.85
C THR A 122 9.74 25.42 -3.79
N MET A 123 8.55 25.18 -3.25
CA MET A 123 7.26 25.22 -3.94
C MET A 123 6.26 26.08 -3.15
N ALA A 124 5.31 26.71 -3.84
CA ALA A 124 4.19 27.40 -3.20
C ALA A 124 3.03 26.42 -3.00
N VAL A 125 2.45 26.40 -1.81
CA VAL A 125 1.33 25.53 -1.42
C VAL A 125 0.20 26.38 -0.89
N GLN A 126 -0.99 26.26 -1.49
CA GLN A 126 -2.23 26.81 -0.94
C GLN A 126 -2.91 25.72 -0.11
N TYR A 127 -2.95 25.89 1.20
CA TYR A 127 -3.57 24.96 2.14
C TYR A 127 -4.88 25.55 2.65
N SER A 128 -5.98 24.82 2.50
CA SER A 128 -7.30 25.25 3.00
C SER A 128 -7.91 24.21 3.92
N VAL A 129 -8.50 24.65 5.03
CA VAL A 129 -9.23 23.81 5.99
C VAL A 129 -10.60 24.41 6.19
N TRP A 130 -11.62 23.55 6.16
CA TRP A 130 -12.99 23.93 6.48
C TRP A 130 -13.66 22.91 7.39
N MET A 131 -14.67 23.36 8.13
CA MET A 131 -15.47 22.50 9.01
C MET A 131 -16.96 22.61 8.65
N GLY A 132 -17.63 21.45 8.60
CA GLY A 132 -19.05 21.30 8.29
C GLY A 132 -19.34 20.76 6.89
N ASP A 133 -20.51 20.13 6.73
CA ASP A 133 -21.01 19.58 5.45
C ASP A 133 -21.30 20.69 4.42
N LYS A 134 -21.64 21.88 4.92
CA LYS A 134 -21.55 23.17 4.21
C LYS A 134 -20.36 23.90 4.82
N ILE A 135 -19.57 24.63 4.02
CA ILE A 135 -18.40 25.38 4.48
C ILE A 135 -18.87 26.48 5.46
N ASN A 136 -19.00 26.13 6.74
CA ASN A 136 -19.49 27.00 7.78
C ASN A 136 -18.34 27.86 8.33
N VAL A 137 -17.14 27.27 8.38
CA VAL A 137 -15.89 27.94 8.73
C VAL A 137 -14.85 27.44 7.76
N GLY A 138 -14.15 28.35 7.07
CA GLY A 138 -13.09 28.02 6.13
C GLY A 138 -11.91 28.98 6.27
N ARG A 139 -10.70 28.46 6.14
CA ARG A 139 -9.47 29.25 6.11
C ARG A 139 -8.52 28.73 5.06
N THR A 140 -7.74 29.65 4.52
CA THR A 140 -6.75 29.37 3.49
C THR A 140 -5.45 30.09 3.83
N TRP A 141 -4.34 29.37 3.71
CA TRP A 141 -2.99 29.89 3.88
C TRP A 141 -2.17 29.62 2.61
N LEU A 142 -1.29 30.56 2.27
CA LEU A 142 -0.30 30.39 1.20
C LEU A 142 1.08 30.24 1.84
N LEU A 143 1.74 29.11 1.60
CA LEU A 143 3.00 28.72 2.24
C LEU A 143 4.07 28.50 1.18
N ARG A 144 5.32 28.82 1.53
CA ARG A 144 6.49 28.37 0.77
C ARG A 144 7.09 27.17 1.49
N MET A 145 7.05 26.01 0.84
CA MET A 145 7.50 24.72 1.36
C MET A 145 8.70 24.22 0.57
N ARG A 146 9.45 23.27 1.12
CA ARG A 146 10.49 22.57 0.33
C ARG A 146 9.81 21.63 -0.66
N VAL A 147 10.44 21.41 -1.81
CA VAL A 147 10.01 20.34 -2.71
C VAL A 147 10.17 19.01 -1.96
N ASN A 148 9.18 18.11 -2.10
CA ASN A 148 9.02 16.85 -1.34
C ASN A 148 8.54 17.00 0.11
N SER A 149 8.17 18.20 0.55
CA SER A 149 7.50 18.36 1.85
C SER A 149 6.18 17.59 1.90
N THR A 150 5.89 16.99 3.05
CA THR A 150 4.65 16.21 3.26
C THR A 150 3.48 17.11 3.64
N ILE A 151 2.25 16.62 3.46
CA ILE A 151 1.04 17.31 3.96
C ILE A 151 1.11 17.49 5.50
N TYR A 152 1.74 16.55 6.20
CA TYR A 152 1.98 16.68 7.65
C TYR A 152 2.85 17.91 7.96
N GLU A 153 3.97 18.09 7.25
CA GLU A 153 4.83 19.27 7.42
C GLU A 153 4.11 20.58 7.07
N VAL A 154 3.26 20.57 6.03
CA VAL A 154 2.40 21.71 5.68
C VAL A 154 1.49 22.06 6.86
N THR A 155 0.81 21.06 7.42
CA THR A 155 -0.13 21.22 8.53
C THR A 155 0.59 21.71 9.79
N GLU A 156 1.75 21.14 10.10
CA GLU A 156 2.59 21.54 11.23
C GLU A 156 3.08 22.99 11.09
N ASN A 157 3.46 23.41 9.88
CA ASN A 157 3.86 24.80 9.63
C ASN A 157 2.69 25.77 9.76
N VAL A 158 1.49 25.41 9.29
CA VAL A 158 0.28 26.23 9.49
C VAL A 158 -0.04 26.36 10.98
N ALA A 159 0.03 25.26 11.73
CA ALA A 159 -0.22 25.27 13.17
C ALA A 159 0.74 26.19 13.94
N LYS A 160 1.99 26.36 13.46
CA LYS A 160 2.96 27.31 14.04
C LYS A 160 2.67 28.78 13.66
N ILE A 161 2.03 29.02 12.52
CA ILE A 161 1.74 30.38 12.01
C ILE A 161 0.40 30.89 12.51
N ASP A 162 -0.59 30.02 12.69
CA ASP A 162 -1.91 30.39 13.22
C ASP A 162 -1.76 30.74 14.71
N LYS A 163 -1.76 32.04 15.01
CA LYS A 163 -1.55 32.60 16.37
C LYS A 163 -2.85 32.64 17.20
N ARG A 164 -3.77 31.71 16.99
CA ARG A 164 -5.05 31.67 17.71
C ARG A 164 -5.14 30.51 18.68
#